data_AF-A0A526RSF4-F1
#
_entry.id   AF-A0A526RSF4-F1
#
_cell.length_a   1.000
_cell.length_b   1.000
_cell.length_c   1.000
_cell.angle_alpha   90.00
_cell.angle_beta   90.00
_cell.angle_gamma   90.00
#
_symmetry.space_group_name_H-M   'P 1'
#
loop_
_entity.id
_entity.type
_entity.pdbx_description
1 polymer ?
#
loop_
_entity_poly.entity_id
_entity_poly.type
_entity_poly.pdbx_seq_one_letter_code
_entity_poly.pdbx_strand_id
1 'polypeptide(L)'
;PWSEARIASDFAGLGRWSAAQHCPVMLNEFGVLNFCVDADSRARWVRAVRRAAEANQIGWAHWELDQGFGFIANRQSAEGFDSSMIAALLGSDGED
;
A
#
# COMPACT_ATOMS: atom_id res chain seq x y z
N PRO A 1 -15.57 -9.99 -0.04
CA PRO A 1 -14.64 -9.52 1.02
C PRO A 1 -13.21 -9.44 0.47
N TRP A 2 -12.40 -8.51 0.97
CA TRP A 2 -10.99 -8.49 0.64
C TRP A 2 -10.25 -9.61 1.39
N SER A 3 -9.23 -10.18 0.76
CA SER A 3 -8.27 -11.08 1.38
C SER A 3 -6.92 -10.90 0.71
N GLU A 4 -5.83 -11.20 1.41
CA GLU A 4 -4.47 -11.11 0.83
C GLU A 4 -4.35 -11.98 -0.44
N ALA A 5 -4.91 -13.19 -0.42
CA ALA A 5 -4.93 -14.07 -1.58
C ALA A 5 -5.68 -13.47 -2.78
N ARG A 6 -6.78 -12.76 -2.54
CA ARG A 6 -7.52 -12.08 -3.62
C ARG A 6 -6.70 -10.93 -4.19
N ILE A 7 -6.12 -10.09 -3.33
CA ILE A 7 -5.26 -8.98 -3.74
C ILE A 7 -4.07 -9.52 -4.56
N ALA A 8 -3.37 -10.54 -4.05
CA ALA A 8 -2.26 -11.16 -4.75
C ALA A 8 -2.66 -11.73 -6.13
N SER A 9 -3.83 -12.37 -6.22
CA SER A 9 -4.35 -12.89 -7.49
C SER A 9 -4.65 -11.78 -8.50
N ASP A 10 -5.22 -10.66 -8.06
CA ASP A 10 -5.54 -9.53 -8.93
C ASP A 10 -4.23 -8.90 -9.49
N PHE A 11 -3.21 -8.69 -8.65
CA PHE A 11 -1.90 -8.21 -9.08
C PHE A 11 -1.13 -9.21 -9.95
N ALA A 12 -1.25 -10.51 -9.70
CA ALA A 12 -0.68 -11.53 -10.57
C ALA A 12 -1.28 -11.50 -11.99
N GLY A 13 -2.57 -11.20 -12.10
CA GLY A 13 -3.22 -10.96 -13.40
C GLY A 13 -2.62 -9.75 -14.12
N LEU A 14 -2.44 -8.65 -13.40
CA LEU A 14 -1.85 -7.42 -13.92
C LEU A 14 -0.39 -7.59 -14.35
N GLY A 15 0.42 -8.29 -13.56
CA GLY A 15 1.82 -8.61 -13.88
C GLY A 15 1.94 -9.46 -15.15
N ARG A 16 1.09 -10.50 -15.30
CA ARG A 16 1.05 -11.31 -16.54
C ARG A 16 0.67 -10.47 -17.76
N TRP A 17 -0.30 -9.58 -17.61
CA TRP A 17 -0.68 -8.67 -18.69
C TRP A 17 0.47 -7.73 -19.06
N SER A 18 1.12 -7.11 -18.07
CA SER A 18 2.24 -6.18 -18.27
C SER A 18 3.38 -6.86 -19.05
N ALA A 19 3.75 -8.08 -18.65
CA ALA A 19 4.77 -8.87 -19.32
C ALA A 19 4.37 -9.23 -20.76
N ALA A 20 3.13 -9.68 -20.98
CA ALA A 20 2.65 -10.05 -22.31
C ALA A 20 2.57 -8.86 -23.28
N GLN A 21 2.22 -7.68 -22.77
CA GLN A 21 2.10 -6.46 -23.58
C GLN A 21 3.40 -5.65 -23.69
N HIS A 22 4.46 -6.05 -22.98
CA HIS A 22 5.69 -5.25 -22.85
C HIS A 22 5.39 -3.80 -22.41
N CYS A 23 4.39 -3.63 -21.55
CA CYS A 23 3.89 -2.33 -21.10
C CYS A 23 4.02 -2.25 -19.58
N PRO A 24 4.96 -1.45 -19.05
CA PRO A 24 5.11 -1.25 -17.61
C PRO A 24 3.83 -0.70 -16.99
N VAL A 25 3.49 -1.19 -15.80
CA VAL A 25 2.33 -0.73 -15.03
C VAL A 25 2.79 -0.02 -13.77
N MET A 26 2.05 1.00 -13.38
CA MET A 26 2.22 1.71 -12.11
C MET A 26 0.89 1.77 -11.35
N LEU A 27 0.91 1.38 -10.08
CA LEU A 27 -0.18 1.59 -9.14
C LEU A 27 -0.08 3.01 -8.58
N ASN A 28 -0.64 3.98 -9.29
CA ASN A 28 -0.48 5.40 -8.93
C ASN A 28 -1.16 5.79 -7.61
N GLU A 29 -2.25 5.11 -7.24
CA GLU A 29 -2.99 5.42 -6.02
C GLU A 29 -3.53 4.15 -5.38
N PHE A 30 -3.27 4.00 -4.09
CA PHE A 30 -3.93 3.04 -3.21
C PHE A 30 -3.86 3.55 -1.76
N GLY A 31 -4.86 3.19 -0.97
CA GLY A 31 -4.93 3.57 0.43
C GLY A 31 -6.30 3.23 1.02
N VAL A 32 -6.41 3.38 2.34
CA VAL A 32 -7.67 3.25 3.07
C VAL A 32 -7.91 4.55 3.84
N LEU A 33 -9.15 5.05 3.80
CA LEU A 33 -9.58 6.19 4.59
C LEU A 33 -9.28 5.94 6.08
N ASN A 34 -8.84 6.97 6.81
CA ASN A 34 -8.44 6.88 8.21
C ASN A 34 -9.59 7.08 9.21
N PHE A 35 -10.81 7.34 8.73
CA PHE A 35 -12.00 7.48 9.56
C PHE A 35 -12.89 6.25 9.49
N CYS A 36 -13.55 5.93 10.62
CA CYS A 36 -14.47 4.80 10.74
C CYS A 36 -13.87 3.44 10.33
N VAL A 37 -12.55 3.27 10.48
CA VAL A 37 -11.83 2.03 10.19
C VAL A 37 -10.98 1.61 11.38
N ASP A 38 -10.84 0.31 11.57
CA ASP A 38 -9.82 -0.28 12.46
C ASP A 38 -8.42 0.00 11.91
N ALA A 39 -7.55 0.60 12.73
CA ALA A 39 -6.19 0.96 12.37
C ALA A 39 -5.37 -0.25 11.91
N ASP A 40 -5.54 -1.41 12.56
CA ASP A 40 -4.78 -2.61 12.21
C ASP A 40 -5.22 -3.17 10.86
N SER A 41 -6.52 -3.16 10.55
CA SER A 41 -7.04 -3.58 9.25
C SER A 41 -6.57 -2.65 8.14
N ARG A 42 -6.53 -1.34 8.40
CA ARG A 42 -5.96 -0.36 7.45
C ARG A 42 -4.50 -0.67 7.15
N ALA A 43 -3.66 -0.83 8.17
CA ALA A 43 -2.25 -1.17 7.98
C ALA A 43 -2.04 -2.53 7.28
N ARG A 44 -2.82 -3.57 7.67
CA ARG A 44 -2.76 -4.89 7.02
C ARG A 44 -3.12 -4.82 5.53
N TRP A 45 -4.18 -4.10 5.18
CA TRP A 45 -4.61 -3.96 3.79
C TRP A 45 -3.56 -3.21 2.95
N VAL A 46 -3.03 -2.10 3.48
CA VAL A 46 -1.99 -1.30 2.79
C VAL A 46 -0.74 -2.14 2.55
N ARG A 47 -0.30 -2.90 3.56
CA ARG A 47 0.84 -3.83 3.43
C ARG A 47 0.58 -4.91 2.38
N ALA A 48 -0.62 -5.51 2.38
CA ALA A 48 -0.98 -6.55 1.42
C ALA A 48 -0.95 -6.03 -0.02
N VAL A 49 -1.45 -4.82 -0.27
CA VAL A 49 -1.42 -4.19 -1.60
C VAL A 49 0.02 -3.85 -2.02
N ARG A 50 0.81 -3.24 -1.13
CA ARG A 50 2.25 -2.98 -1.37
C ARG A 50 2.98 -4.24 -1.80
N ARG A 51 2.90 -5.30 -0.97
CA ARG A 51 3.59 -6.58 -1.23
C ARG A 51 3.12 -7.23 -2.54
N ALA A 52 1.84 -7.13 -2.86
CA ALA A 52 1.31 -7.65 -4.12
C ALA A 52 1.83 -6.89 -5.35
N ALA A 53 1.96 -5.56 -5.25
CA ALA A 53 2.58 -4.74 -6.30
C ALA A 53 4.06 -5.11 -6.51
N GLU A 54 4.83 -5.16 -5.43
CA GLU A 54 6.27 -5.48 -5.46
C GLU A 54 6.54 -6.89 -6.00
N ALA A 55 5.77 -7.90 -5.57
CA ALA A 55 5.89 -9.27 -6.06
C ALA A 55 5.67 -9.40 -7.57
N ASN A 56 5.03 -8.41 -8.21
CA ASN A 56 4.77 -8.36 -9.64
C ASN A 56 5.57 -7.27 -10.36
N GLN A 57 6.61 -6.72 -9.71
CA GLN A 57 7.47 -5.66 -10.26
C GLN A 57 6.70 -4.39 -10.70
N ILE A 58 5.59 -4.10 -10.01
CA ILE A 58 4.75 -2.93 -10.27
C ILE A 58 5.16 -1.82 -9.30
N GLY A 59 5.60 -0.68 -9.85
CA GLY A 59 5.86 0.52 -9.06
C GLY A 59 4.57 1.07 -8.45
N TRP A 60 4.66 1.74 -7.31
CA TRP A 60 3.48 2.21 -6.58
C TRP A 60 3.68 3.58 -5.92
N ALA A 61 2.57 4.27 -5.68
CA ALA A 61 2.50 5.46 -4.85
C ALA A 61 1.27 5.41 -3.93
N HIS A 62 1.47 5.66 -2.64
CA HIS A 62 0.40 5.69 -1.65
C HIS A 62 -0.41 6.97 -1.77
N TRP A 63 -1.73 6.84 -1.76
CA TRP A 63 -2.66 7.96 -1.65
C TRP A 63 -3.21 7.98 -0.22
N GLU A 64 -2.93 8.96 0.63
CA GLU A 64 -2.08 10.15 0.47
C GLU A 64 -1.33 10.45 1.79
N LEU A 65 -0.80 11.66 1.98
CA LEU A 65 0.16 11.95 3.05
C LEU A 65 -0.50 12.43 4.36
N ASP A 66 -1.44 13.37 4.31
CA ASP A 66 -1.84 14.17 5.49
C ASP A 66 -3.33 14.53 5.60
N GLN A 67 -4.21 13.94 4.77
CA GLN A 67 -5.65 14.15 4.80
C GLN A 67 -6.39 12.83 5.14
N GLY A 68 -7.47 12.53 4.43
CA GLY A 68 -8.35 11.41 4.72
C GLY A 68 -7.71 10.03 4.59
N PHE A 69 -6.59 9.90 3.89
CA PHE A 69 -5.80 8.67 3.80
C PHE A 69 -4.43 8.81 4.48
N GLY A 70 -4.14 9.98 5.02
CA GLY A 70 -2.84 10.39 5.52
C GLY A 70 -2.36 9.59 6.70
N PHE A 71 -1.05 9.61 6.90
CA PHE A 71 -0.34 9.00 8.01
C PHE A 71 0.54 10.02 8.75
N ILE A 72 0.43 11.32 8.42
CA ILE A 72 1.06 12.41 9.16
C ILE A 72 -0.01 13.40 9.65
N ALA A 73 0.21 13.97 10.82
CA ALA A 73 -0.69 14.99 11.38
C ALA A 73 -0.29 16.43 11.00
N ASN A 74 0.98 16.67 10.68
CA ASN A 74 1.52 18.00 10.40
C ASN A 74 2.62 17.92 9.33
N ARG A 75 2.49 18.67 8.23
CA ARG A 75 3.52 18.73 7.17
C ARG A 75 4.86 19.36 7.59
N GLN A 76 4.89 20.03 8.75
CA GLN A 76 6.07 20.74 9.27
C GLN A 76 6.78 19.97 10.40
N SER A 77 6.26 18.82 10.84
CA SER A 77 6.83 18.05 11.93
C SER A 77 6.74 16.54 11.67
N ALA A 78 7.78 15.79 12.05
CA ALA A 78 7.74 14.33 12.06
C ALA A 78 7.00 13.76 13.30
N GLU A 79 6.67 14.61 14.27
CA GLU A 79 5.90 14.22 15.43
C GLU A 79 4.47 13.83 15.03
N GLY A 80 3.98 12.70 15.56
CA GLY A 80 2.65 12.19 15.26
C GLY A 80 2.54 11.41 13.95
N PHE A 81 3.65 11.01 13.34
CA PHE A 81 3.64 10.06 12.23
C PHE A 81 3.09 8.70 12.67
N ASP A 82 2.19 8.13 11.89
CA ASP A 82 1.62 6.80 12.13
C ASP A 82 2.67 5.72 11.78
N SER A 83 3.37 5.26 12.82
CA SER A 83 4.40 4.21 12.70
C SER A 83 3.88 2.90 12.11
N SER A 84 2.61 2.56 12.30
CA SER A 84 2.01 1.34 11.75
C SER A 84 1.86 1.42 10.23
N MET A 85 1.48 2.60 9.73
CA MET A 85 1.40 2.89 8.30
C MET A 85 2.78 3.00 7.67
N ILE A 86 3.76 3.60 8.37
CA ILE A 86 5.16 3.62 7.91
C ILE A 86 5.69 2.20 7.75
N ALA A 87 5.50 1.34 8.76
CA ALA A 87 5.91 -0.06 8.67
C ALA A 87 5.16 -0.82 7.56
N ALA A 88 3.89 -0.50 7.30
CA ALA A 88 3.13 -1.08 6.20
C ALA A 88 3.69 -0.66 4.82
N LEU A 89 4.20 0.56 4.69
CA LEU A 89 4.70 1.14 3.43
C LEU A 89 6.19 0.87 3.16
N LEU A 90 7.03 0.80 4.18
CA LEU A 90 8.49 0.67 4.04
C LEU A 90 9.04 -0.70 4.47
N GLY A 91 8.22 -1.50 5.15
CA GLY A 91 8.71 -2.66 5.91
C GLY A 91 9.20 -2.25 7.31
N SER A 92 9.34 -3.22 8.20
CA SER A 92 10.04 -3.04 9.47
C SER A 92 11.49 -3.48 9.30
N ASP A 93 12.45 -2.69 9.80
CA ASP A 93 13.85 -3.09 9.88
C ASP A 93 13.95 -4.44 10.61
N GLY A 94 14.08 -5.54 9.86
CA GLY A 94 14.36 -6.87 10.40
C GLY A 94 13.43 -8.02 9.99
N GLU A 95 12.31 -7.82 9.30
CA GLU A 95 11.48 -8.94 8.82
C GLU A 95 10.81 -8.63 7.47
N ASP A 96 11.48 -9.08 6.40
CA ASP A 96 10.92 -9.60 5.15
C ASP A 96 11.82 -10.76 4.68
#